data_AF-A0A4S0IAJ5-F1
#
_entry.id   AF-A0A4S0IAJ5-F1
#
_cell.length_a   1.000
_cell.length_b   1.000
_cell.length_c   1.000
_cell.angle_alpha   90.00
_cell.angle_beta   90.00
_cell.angle_gamma   90.00
#
_symmetry.space_group_name_H-M   'P 1'
#
loop_
_entity.id
_entity.type
_entity.pdbx_description
1 polymer ?
#
loop_
_entity_poly.entity_id
_entity_poly.type
_entity_poly.pdbx_seq_one_letter_code
_entity_poly.pdbx_strand_id
1 'polypeptide(L)'
;PEFRVVARGGVRRGIRLERAFWVSLKQMAENRKCTIGMLVEEIAEQHPDHGNLTSAIRVACMRGLAEESMELRKLASIRTINAILIACPSPAFALSSS
;
A
#
# COMPACT_ATOMS: atom_id res chain seq x y z
N PRO A 1 0.00 -16.83 12.02
CA PRO A 1 1.13 -16.24 11.26
C PRO A 1 1.80 -17.33 10.41
N GLU A 2 2.17 -16.99 9.17
CA GLU A 2 2.80 -17.86 8.17
C GLU A 2 4.29 -17.51 8.04
N PHE A 3 5.14 -18.53 8.01
CA PHE A 3 6.58 -18.37 7.75
C PHE A 3 6.85 -18.52 6.25
N ARG A 4 7.58 -17.58 5.67
CA ARG A 4 8.05 -17.65 4.28
C ARG A 4 9.50 -17.23 4.20
N VAL A 5 10.24 -17.84 3.28
CA VAL A 5 11.61 -17.42 2.96
C VAL A 5 11.54 -16.46 1.78
N VAL A 6 12.10 -15.27 1.96
CA VAL A 6 12.23 -14.26 0.92
C VAL A 6 13.71 -14.16 0.56
N ALA A 7 14.04 -14.35 -0.72
CA ALA A 7 15.41 -14.35 -1.22
C ALA A 7 15.61 -13.19 -2.21
N ARG A 8 16.65 -12.38 -1.98
CA ARG A 8 17.02 -11.26 -2.85
C ARG A 8 18.49 -10.88 -2.62
N GLY A 9 19.23 -10.55 -3.68
CA GLY A 9 20.62 -10.11 -3.57
C GLY A 9 21.58 -11.10 -2.88
N GLY A 10 21.31 -12.41 -2.97
CA GLY A 10 22.06 -13.44 -2.26
C GLY A 10 21.71 -13.59 -0.77
N VAL A 11 20.89 -12.70 -0.22
CA VAL A 11 20.39 -12.76 1.17
C VAL A 11 19.07 -13.53 1.20
N ARG A 12 18.96 -14.52 2.09
CA ARG A 12 17.71 -15.25 2.37
C ARG A 12 17.22 -14.89 3.77
N ARG A 13 16.03 -14.30 3.85
CA ARG A 13 15.40 -13.90 5.12
C ARG A 13 14.19 -14.80 5.40
N GLY A 14 14.18 -15.44 6.56
CA GLY A 14 13.00 -16.13 7.07
C GLY A 14 12.10 -15.13 7.78
N ILE A 15 10.88 -14.93 7.28
CA ILE A 15 9.96 -13.92 7.80
C ILE A 15 8.67 -14.61 8.25
N ARG A 16 8.23 -14.29 9.46
CA ARG A 16 6.97 -14.80 10.04
C ARG A 16 5.97 -13.66 10.16
N LEU A 17 4.93 -13.67 9.33
CA LEU A 17 3.92 -12.61 9.24
C LEU A 17 2.51 -13.18 9.19
N GLU A 18 1.53 -12.43 9.65
CA GLU A 18 0.12 -12.75 9.50
C GLU A 18 -0.27 -12.75 8.02
N ARG A 19 -1.21 -13.63 7.63
CA ARG A 19 -1.65 -13.79 6.23
C ARG A 19 -2.10 -12.48 5.59
N ALA A 20 -2.77 -11.61 6.36
CA ALA A 20 -3.21 -10.30 5.90
C ALA A 20 -2.04 -9.43 5.41
N PHE A 21 -0.91 -9.42 6.12
CA PHE A 21 0.28 -8.67 5.69
C PHE A 21 0.94 -9.30 4.46
N TRP A 22 0.91 -10.63 4.31
CA TRP A 22 1.38 -11.27 3.07
C TRP A 22 0.54 -10.89 1.84
N VAL A 23 -0.78 -10.80 2.02
CA VAL A 23 -1.69 -10.34 0.96
C VAL A 23 -1.43 -8.87 0.63
N SER A 24 -1.30 -8.00 1.64
CA SER A 24 -0.99 -6.59 1.44
C SER A 24 0.36 -6.38 0.75
N LEU A 25 1.42 -7.10 1.16
CA LEU A 25 2.71 -7.09 0.48
C LEU A 25 2.62 -7.49 -0.99
N LYS A 26 1.82 -8.52 -1.30
CA LYS A 26 1.60 -8.95 -2.68
C LYS A 26 0.93 -7.85 -3.50
N GLN A 27 -0.14 -7.24 -2.96
CA GLN A 27 -0.85 -6.14 -3.61
C GLN A 27 0.06 -4.92 -3.83
N MET A 28 0.85 -4.54 -2.81
CA MET A 28 1.83 -3.44 -2.93
C MET A 28 2.87 -3.73 -4.01
N ALA A 29 3.38 -4.97 -4.08
CA ALA A 29 4.35 -5.38 -5.10
C ALA A 29 3.74 -5.34 -6.51
N GLU A 30 2.49 -5.80 -6.67
CA GLU A 30 1.74 -5.72 -7.93
C GLU A 30 1.52 -4.26 -8.37
N ASN A 31 1.05 -3.40 -7.46
CA ASN A 31 0.83 -1.98 -7.72
C ASN A 31 2.13 -1.26 -8.14
N ARG A 32 3.26 -1.61 -7.51
CA ARG A 32 4.59 -1.04 -7.80
C ARG A 32 5.32 -1.75 -8.94
N LYS A 33 4.72 -2.78 -9.56
CA LYS A 33 5.35 -3.63 -10.59
C LYS A 33 6.72 -4.18 -10.17
N CYS A 34 6.86 -4.55 -8.90
CA CYS A 34 8.09 -5.12 -8.34
C CYS A 34 7.83 -6.48 -7.70
N THR A 35 8.89 -7.16 -7.25
CA THR A 35 8.74 -8.43 -6.53
C THR A 35 8.61 -8.18 -5.02
N ILE A 36 7.98 -9.11 -4.29
CA ILE A 36 7.95 -9.07 -2.82
C ILE A 36 9.38 -9.02 -2.25
N GLY A 37 10.35 -9.70 -2.88
CA GLY A 37 11.76 -9.65 -2.47
C GLY A 37 12.37 -8.25 -2.55
N MET A 38 12.08 -7.51 -3.62
CA MET A 38 12.52 -6.12 -3.76
C MET A 38 11.87 -5.21 -2.73
N LEU A 39 10.56 -5.38 -2.49
CA LEU A 39 9.85 -4.56 -1.51
C LEU A 39 10.34 -4.82 -0.07
N VAL A 40 10.61 -6.08 0.26
CA VAL A 40 11.19 -6.46 1.56
C VAL A 40 12.61 -5.93 1.74
N GLU A 41 13.41 -5.92 0.66
CA GLU A 41 14.76 -5.34 0.64
C GLU A 41 14.69 -3.81 0.85
N GLU A 42 13.82 -3.10 0.13
CA GLU A 42 13.56 -1.66 0.29
C GLU A 42 13.17 -1.32 1.74
N ILE A 43 12.23 -2.07 2.32
CA ILE A 43 11.79 -1.85 3.72
C ILE A 43 12.94 -2.11 4.69
N ALA A 44 13.77 -3.13 4.43
CA ALA A 44 14.91 -3.45 5.28
C ALA A 44 16.02 -2.39 5.20
N GLU A 45 16.27 -1.80 4.04
CA GLU A 45 17.25 -0.73 3.85
C GLU A 45 16.82 0.56 4.56
N GLN A 46 15.51 0.86 4.59
CA GLN A 46 14.96 2.01 5.31
C GLN A 46 14.99 1.85 6.84
N HIS A 47 15.25 0.65 7.36
CA HIS A 47 15.30 0.34 8.79
C HIS A 47 16.62 -0.38 9.13
N PRO A 48 17.76 0.35 9.13
CA PRO A 48 19.09 -0.22 9.32
C PRO A 48 19.30 -0.84 10.71
N ASP A 49 18.49 -0.47 11.70
CA ASP A 49 18.40 -1.17 12.97
C ASP A 49 17.74 -2.53 12.76
N HIS A 50 18.56 -3.52 12.38
CA HIS A 50 18.23 -4.90 11.99
C HIS A 50 17.28 -5.70 12.90
N GLY A 51 16.81 -5.14 14.02
CA GLY A 51 16.05 -5.83 15.05
C GLY A 51 14.60 -6.16 14.69
N ASN A 52 13.93 -5.40 13.81
CA ASN A 52 12.46 -5.47 13.73
C ASN A 52 11.87 -5.44 12.31
N LEU A 53 12.49 -6.13 11.32
CA LEU A 53 11.98 -6.18 9.94
C LEU A 53 10.50 -6.60 9.87
N THR A 54 10.07 -7.58 10.65
CA THR A 54 8.67 -8.02 10.69
C THR A 54 7.74 -6.87 11.09
N SER A 55 8.10 -6.07 12.09
CA SER A 55 7.31 -4.90 12.51
C SER A 55 7.36 -3.80 11.47
N ALA A 56 8.53 -3.54 10.86
CA ALA A 56 8.68 -2.58 9.77
C ALA A 56 7.78 -2.93 8.57
N ILE A 57 7.69 -4.21 8.21
CA ILE A 57 6.78 -4.69 7.17
C ILE A 57 5.32 -4.41 7.54
N ARG A 58 4.90 -4.71 8.78
CA ARG A 58 3.53 -4.41 9.22
C ARG A 58 3.22 -2.92 9.13
N VAL A 59 4.15 -2.06 9.55
CA VAL A 59 4.01 -0.60 9.44
C VAL A 59 3.92 -0.16 7.98
N ALA A 60 4.74 -0.73 7.08
CA ALA A 60 4.70 -0.42 5.66
C ALA A 60 3.35 -0.80 5.03
N CYS A 61 2.81 -1.98 5.33
CA CYS A 61 1.47 -2.38 4.91
C CYS A 61 0.38 -1.45 5.43
N MET A 62 0.43 -1.09 6.73
CA MET A 62 -0.54 -0.17 7.33
C MET A 62 -0.50 1.21 6.69
N ARG A 63 0.69 1.75 6.40
CA ARG A 63 0.86 3.02 5.69
C ARG A 63 0.30 2.95 4.27
N GLY A 64 0.65 1.91 3.51
CA GLY A 64 0.15 1.73 2.14
C GLY A 64 -1.38 1.67 2.08
N LEU A 65 -2.03 0.93 2.99
CA LEU A 65 -3.49 0.87 3.07
C LEU A 65 -4.12 2.22 3.48
N ALA A 66 -3.48 2.95 4.40
CA ALA A 66 -3.95 4.26 4.82
C ALA A 66 -3.84 5.30 3.68
N GLU A 67 -2.75 5.27 2.93
CA GLU A 67 -2.53 6.10 1.74
C GLU A 67 -3.57 5.80 0.66
N GLU A 68 -3.79 4.52 0.33
CA GLU A 68 -4.80 4.11 -0.65
C GLU A 68 -6.22 4.54 -0.23
N SER A 69 -6.58 4.32 1.03
CA SER A 69 -7.86 4.80 1.59
C SER A 69 -7.97 6.32 1.52
N MET A 70 -6.90 7.05 1.80
CA MET A 70 -6.90 8.52 1.71
C MET A 70 -7.10 9.00 0.26
N GLU A 71 -6.44 8.39 -0.71
CA GLU A 71 -6.60 8.74 -2.13
C GLU A 71 -8.00 8.43 -2.65
N LEU A 72 -8.56 7.25 -2.32
CA LEU A 72 -9.95 6.92 -2.66
C LEU A 72 -10.94 7.90 -2.01
N ARG A 73 -10.71 8.29 -0.76
CA ARG A 73 -11.55 9.29 -0.06
C ARG A 73 -11.47 10.67 -0.70
N LYS A 74 -10.30 11.09 -1.19
CA LYS A 74 -10.15 12.38 -1.91
C LYS A 74 -10.97 12.40 -3.18
N LEU A 75 -10.91 11.32 -3.97
CA LEU A 75 -11.67 11.18 -5.21
C LEU A 75 -13.18 11.11 -4.97
N ALA A 76 -13.60 10.38 -3.94
CA ALA A 76 -15.00 10.25 -3.54
C ALA A 76 -15.53 11.45 -2.72
N SER A 77 -14.72 12.49 -2.47
CA SER A 77 -15.15 13.58 -1.60
C SER A 77 -16.16 14.48 -2.31
N ILE A 78 -17.24 14.81 -1.59
CA ILE A 78 -18.27 15.77 -2.04
C ILE A 78 -17.63 17.11 -2.42
N ARG A 79 -16.55 17.51 -1.74
CA ARG A 79 -15.80 18.73 -2.06
C ARG A 79 -15.18 18.66 -3.45
N THR A 80 -14.54 17.56 -3.81
CA THR A 80 -13.96 17.34 -5.15
C THR A 80 -15.06 17.34 -6.20
N ILE A 81 -16.17 16.63 -5.93
CA ILE A 81 -17.33 16.58 -6.83
C ILE A 81 -17.90 17.99 -7.06
N ASN A 82 -18.11 18.78 -6.00
CA ASN A 82 -18.61 20.15 -6.10
C ASN A 82 -17.64 21.06 -6.86
N ALA A 83 -16.33 20.93 -6.64
CA ALA A 83 -15.34 21.71 -7.37
C ALA A 83 -15.39 21.42 -8.88
N ILE A 84 -15.54 20.14 -9.27
CA ILE A 84 -15.70 19.74 -10.67
C ILE A 84 -17.01 20.31 -11.25
N LEU A 85 -18.13 20.19 -10.52
CA LEU A 85 -19.42 20.71 -10.97
C LEU A 85 -19.38 22.23 -11.20
N ILE A 86 -18.79 22.98 -10.28
CA ILE A 86 -18.70 24.45 -10.37
C ILE A 86 -17.76 24.89 -11.49
N ALA A 87 -16.69 24.13 -11.76
CA ALA A 87 -15.74 24.43 -12.84
C ALA A 87 -16.30 24.11 -14.24
N CYS A 88 -17.45 23.45 -14.33
CA CYS A 88 -18.04 23.04 -15.62
C CYS A 88 -18.73 24.23 -16.30
N PRO A 89 -18.39 24.56 -17.57
CA PRO A 89 -18.99 25.70 -18.29
C PRO A 89 -20.41 25.42 -18.83
N SER A 90 -20.94 24.22 -18.61
CA SER A 90 -22.29 23.77 -19.00
C SER A 90 -23.01 23.21 -17.76
N PRO A 91 -24.35 23.27 -17.69
CA PRO A 91 -25.10 22.60 -16.64
C PRO A 91 -24.68 21.13 -16.49
N ALA A 92 -24.38 20.71 -15.27
CA ALA A 92 -23.90 19.37 -14.95
C ALA A 92 -24.55 18.87 -13.65
N PHE A 93 -24.72 17.56 -13.53
CA PHE A 93 -25.24 16.88 -12.33
C PHE A 93 -24.30 15.75 -11.94
N ALA A 94 -24.02 15.61 -10.65
CA ALA A 94 -23.29 14.46 -10.13
C ALA A 94 -24.28 13.36 -9.73
N LEU A 95 -24.11 12.18 -10.33
CA LEU A 95 -24.91 11.00 -10.01
C LEU A 95 -24.15 10.15 -8.99
N SER A 96 -24.86 9.69 -7.95
CA SER A 96 -24.36 8.71 -6.99
C SER A 96 -25.12 7.41 -7.19
N SER A 97 -24.39 6.32 -7.46
CA SER A 97 -24.95 4.96 -7.44
C SER A 97 -24.87 4.47 -6.00
N SER A 98 -26.02 4.37 -5.33
CA SER A 98 -26.15 3.63 -4.07
C SER A 98 -25.85 2.15 -4.27
#